data_AF-X6LBI8-F1
#
_entry.id   AF-X6LBI8-F1
#
_cell.length_a   1.000
_cell.length_b   1.000
_cell.length_c   1.000
_cell.angle_alpha   90.00
_cell.angle_beta   90.00
_cell.angle_gamma   90.00
#
_symmetry.space_group_name_H-M   'P 1'
#
loop_
_entity.id
_entity.type
_entity.pdbx_description
1 polymer ?
#
loop_
_entity_poly.entity_id
_entity_poly.type
_entity_poly.pdbx_seq_one_letter_code
_entity_poly.pdbx_strand_id
1 'polypeptide(L)'
;MDESLIVGENCLKQSFSQNPNSCPIESHNNCLYLQNRLAKRYIGKLDVICPRQFERGQGYEEGETSGFVNCDFKGKIKQVDYHLENSFCLQVVKCLFEPFGCNYTCLKSITQDHLISNMQLHFNLVIKSFNALKQNIQQYQEEIKKLNLENERLKVELKLKGKKDEKQQLEQNQKDIL
;
A
#
# COMPACT_ATOMS: atom_id res chain seq x y z
N MET A 1 42.20 25.32 -24.94
CA MET A 1 41.18 25.24 -23.87
C MET A 1 41.75 24.27 -22.83
N ASP A 2 42.11 24.77 -21.65
CA ASP A 2 42.85 23.99 -20.64
C ASP A 2 41.95 23.33 -19.58
N GLU A 3 40.63 23.40 -19.75
CA GLU A 3 39.69 22.85 -18.77
C GLU A 3 39.01 21.59 -19.31
N SER A 4 39.18 20.48 -18.59
CA SER A 4 38.51 19.23 -18.88
C SER A 4 37.10 19.25 -18.25
N LEU A 5 36.08 19.08 -19.07
CA LEU A 5 34.69 19.05 -18.63
C LEU A 5 34.34 17.70 -17.97
N ILE A 6 33.57 17.76 -16.89
CA ILE A 6 33.09 16.57 -16.17
C ILE A 6 31.62 16.36 -16.53
N VAL A 7 31.30 15.18 -17.06
CA VAL A 7 29.93 14.78 -17.43
C VAL A 7 29.57 13.45 -16.78
N GLY A 8 28.28 13.24 -16.53
CA GLY A 8 27.77 11.95 -16.04
C GLY A 8 27.93 10.86 -17.10
N GLU A 9 28.48 9.70 -16.71
CA GLU A 9 28.78 8.61 -17.65
C GLU A 9 27.55 8.11 -18.40
N ASN A 10 26.43 7.90 -17.69
CA ASN A 10 25.18 7.46 -18.31
C ASN A 10 24.58 8.54 -19.22
N CYS A 11 24.68 9.81 -18.83
CA CYS A 11 24.22 10.93 -19.66
C CYS A 11 25.02 11.02 -20.96
N LEU A 12 26.35 10.86 -20.89
CA LEU A 12 27.21 10.87 -22.06
C LEU A 12 26.90 9.69 -23.00
N LYS A 13 26.75 8.48 -22.46
CA LYS A 13 26.36 7.28 -23.23
C LYS A 13 25.01 7.47 -23.93
N GLN A 14 24.02 8.01 -23.22
CA GLN A 14 22.71 8.30 -23.79
C GLN A 14 22.81 9.33 -24.92
N SER A 15 23.59 10.40 -24.74
CA SER A 15 23.79 11.41 -25.78
C SER A 15 24.38 10.82 -27.06
N PHE A 16 25.39 9.95 -26.97
CA PHE A 16 25.99 9.29 -28.14
C PHE A 16 25.06 8.28 -28.82
N SER A 17 24.14 7.67 -28.06
CA SER A 17 23.13 6.79 -28.65
C SER A 17 22.11 7.56 -29.51
N GLN A 18 21.81 8.81 -29.16
CA GLN A 18 20.86 9.66 -29.87
C GLN A 18 21.53 10.47 -30.98
N ASN A 19 22.78 10.85 -30.78
CA ASN A 19 23.57 11.67 -31.69
C ASN A 19 24.92 10.98 -31.95
N PRO A 20 24.97 9.98 -32.84
CA PRO A 20 26.18 9.21 -33.08
C PRO A 20 27.30 10.11 -33.60
N ASN A 21 28.50 9.90 -33.06
CA ASN A 21 29.75 10.60 -33.40
C ASN A 21 29.79 12.11 -33.18
N SER A 22 28.77 12.69 -32.55
CA SER A 22 28.74 14.13 -32.23
C SER A 22 29.06 14.38 -30.76
N CYS A 23 29.96 15.32 -30.49
CA CYS A 23 30.25 15.74 -29.13
C CYS A 23 29.11 16.62 -28.58
N PRO A 24 28.63 16.38 -27.33
CA PRO A 24 27.53 17.15 -26.75
C PRO A 24 27.87 18.62 -26.41
N ILE A 25 29.14 19.00 -26.54
CA ILE A 25 29.67 20.30 -26.08
C ILE A 25 29.99 21.20 -27.28
N GLU A 26 30.67 20.66 -28.29
CA GLU A 26 31.15 21.38 -29.48
C GLU A 26 31.08 20.49 -30.73
N SER A 27 31.31 21.04 -31.92
CA SER A 27 31.29 20.32 -33.20
C SER A 27 32.50 19.41 -33.44
N HIS A 28 32.89 18.64 -32.42
CA HIS A 28 33.93 17.63 -32.52
C HIS A 28 33.35 16.28 -32.97
N ASN A 29 34.10 15.59 -33.82
CA ASN A 29 33.82 14.21 -34.22
C ASN A 29 34.77 13.24 -33.49
N ASN A 30 34.32 12.01 -33.25
CA ASN A 30 35.14 10.93 -32.66
C ASN A 30 35.79 11.28 -31.31
N CYS A 31 35.05 11.94 -30.42
CA CYS A 31 35.56 12.30 -29.09
C CYS A 31 35.93 11.06 -28.26
N LEU A 32 37.14 11.10 -27.70
CA LEU A 32 37.58 10.15 -26.67
C LEU A 32 37.19 10.70 -25.30
N TYR A 33 36.67 9.83 -24.43
CA TYR A 33 36.35 10.16 -23.05
C TYR A 33 37.14 9.26 -22.10
N LEU A 34 37.52 9.82 -20.95
CA LEU A 34 38.28 9.12 -19.92
C LEU A 34 37.52 9.17 -18.60
N GLN A 35 37.54 8.05 -17.87
CA GLN A 35 36.92 8.01 -16.55
C GLN A 35 37.80 8.73 -15.52
N ASN A 36 37.38 9.91 -15.09
CA ASN A 36 38.12 10.68 -14.08
C ASN A 36 37.82 10.17 -12.65
N ARG A 37 38.66 9.24 -12.17
CA ARG A 37 38.55 8.65 -10.83
C ARG A 37 38.75 9.66 -9.70
N LEU A 38 39.59 10.67 -9.89
CA LEU A 38 39.83 11.72 -8.90
C LEU A 38 38.59 12.59 -8.73
N ALA A 39 38.03 13.09 -9.84
CA ALA A 39 36.77 13.83 -9.84
C ALA A 39 35.66 13.04 -9.15
N LYS A 40 35.49 11.74 -9.46
CA LYS A 40 34.50 10.87 -8.81
C LYS A 40 34.69 10.80 -7.29
N ARG A 41 35.93 10.71 -6.79
CA ARG A 41 36.23 10.72 -5.35
C ARG A 41 35.91 12.07 -4.69
N TYR A 42 36.24 13.18 -5.35
CA TYR A 42 35.96 14.52 -4.82
C TYR A 42 34.46 14.81 -4.81
N ILE A 43 33.76 14.55 -5.91
CA ILE A 43 32.29 14.62 -5.99
C ILE A 43 31.69 13.78 -4.88
N GLY A 44 32.13 12.52 -4.73
CA GLY A 44 31.71 11.61 -3.65
C GLY A 44 31.86 12.13 -2.22
N LYS A 45 32.69 13.17 -1.99
CA LYS A 45 32.92 13.81 -0.69
C LYS A 45 32.22 15.16 -0.52
N LEU A 46 31.47 15.62 -1.51
CA LEU A 46 30.65 16.83 -1.39
C LEU A 46 29.58 16.61 -0.31
N ASP A 47 29.42 17.62 0.54
CA ASP A 47 28.35 17.66 1.53
C ASP A 47 27.04 18.04 0.83
N VAL A 48 26.00 17.26 1.12
CA VAL A 48 24.68 17.43 0.55
C VAL A 48 23.62 17.26 1.63
N ILE A 49 22.46 17.84 1.37
CA ILE A 49 21.23 17.58 2.12
C ILE A 49 20.40 16.52 1.38
N CYS A 50 19.31 16.04 1.99
CA CYS A 50 18.45 15.05 1.33
C CYS A 50 17.81 15.66 0.07
N PRO A 51 18.01 15.08 -1.12
CA PRO A 51 17.49 15.66 -2.36
C PRO A 51 15.96 15.75 -2.39
N ARG A 52 15.26 14.81 -1.72
CA ARG A 52 13.80 14.81 -1.58
C ARG A 52 13.26 15.99 -0.77
N GLN A 53 14.09 16.75 -0.04
CA GLN A 53 13.66 18.00 0.60
C GLN A 53 13.38 19.11 -0.42
N PHE A 54 14.05 19.10 -1.57
CA PHE A 54 13.91 20.14 -2.58
C PHE A 54 12.67 19.95 -3.46
N GLU A 55 12.30 18.70 -3.76
CA GLU A 55 11.11 18.35 -4.57
C GLU A 55 9.80 18.88 -3.97
N ARG A 56 9.75 19.09 -2.64
CA ARG A 56 8.57 19.63 -1.94
C ARG A 56 8.53 21.16 -1.83
N GLY A 57 9.66 21.85 -2.07
CA GLY A 57 9.77 23.30 -1.91
C GLY A 57 9.19 24.14 -3.06
N GLN A 58 8.82 23.51 -4.19
CA GLN A 58 8.33 24.21 -5.39
C GLN A 58 6.81 24.15 -5.57
N GLY A 59 6.06 23.69 -4.56
CA GLY A 59 4.72 23.16 -4.81
C GLY A 59 3.56 23.56 -3.91
N TYR A 60 3.60 24.55 -3.01
CA TYR A 60 2.39 24.93 -2.24
C TYR A 60 2.33 26.42 -1.88
N GLU A 61 1.16 27.00 -2.14
CA GLU A 61 0.68 28.30 -1.70
C GLU A 61 0.60 28.38 -0.16
N GLU A 62 0.83 29.57 0.37
CA GLU A 62 0.79 29.91 1.80
C GLU A 62 -0.58 29.54 2.40
N GLY A 63 -0.65 28.55 3.30
CA GLY A 63 -1.91 28.30 4.02
C GLY A 63 -1.98 27.13 4.99
N GLU A 64 -1.27 26.02 4.78
CA GLU A 64 -1.36 24.85 5.68
C GLU A 64 0.00 24.47 6.26
N THR A 65 0.22 24.88 7.52
CA THR A 65 1.26 24.33 8.42
C THR A 65 0.97 22.88 8.78
N SER A 66 1.02 21.98 7.80
CA SER A 66 1.01 20.53 8.03
C SER A 66 2.45 20.04 8.20
N GLY A 67 2.95 20.09 9.44
CA GLY A 67 4.13 19.38 9.95
C GLY A 67 5.18 18.99 8.90
N PHE A 68 6.05 19.94 8.54
CA PHE A 68 7.24 19.66 7.75
C PHE A 68 8.15 18.72 8.54
N VAL A 69 8.11 17.42 8.26
CA VAL A 69 9.23 16.56 8.65
C VAL A 69 10.36 16.88 7.71
N ASN A 70 11.29 17.67 8.24
CA ASN A 70 12.58 17.84 7.62
C ASN A 70 13.34 16.53 7.74
N CYS A 71 13.89 16.08 6.62
CA CYS A 71 14.94 15.09 6.67
C CYS A 71 16.21 15.79 7.15
N ASP A 72 16.67 15.53 8.36
CA ASP A 72 17.89 16.17 8.89
C ASP A 72 19.18 15.52 8.34
N PHE A 73 19.07 14.76 7.24
CA PHE A 73 20.23 14.17 6.60
C PHE A 73 21.13 15.27 6.05
N LYS A 74 22.33 15.32 6.62
CA LYS A 74 23.45 16.11 6.15
C LYS A 74 24.66 15.18 6.08
N GLY A 75 25.11 14.86 4.87
CA GLY A 75 26.10 13.83 4.66
C GLY A 75 26.80 13.95 3.32
N LYS A 76 27.61 12.95 2.98
CA LYS A 76 28.37 12.92 1.71
C LYS A 76 27.47 12.43 0.58
N ILE A 77 27.64 12.94 -0.65
CA ILE A 77 26.82 12.50 -1.79
C ILE A 77 26.88 10.99 -2.03
N LYS A 78 28.04 10.34 -1.77
CA LYS A 78 28.20 8.89 -1.88
C LYS A 78 27.34 8.08 -0.89
N GLN A 79 26.79 8.74 0.13
CA GLN A 79 25.91 8.15 1.15
C GLN A 79 24.43 8.37 0.80
N VAL A 80 24.13 9.17 -0.22
CA VAL A 80 22.75 9.53 -0.59
C VAL A 80 21.97 8.30 -1.02
N ASP A 81 22.52 7.43 -1.88
CA ASP A 81 21.81 6.23 -2.34
C ASP A 81 21.39 5.35 -1.15
N TYR A 82 22.34 5.04 -0.26
CA TYR A 82 22.06 4.32 0.97
C TYR A 82 21.02 5.04 1.84
N HIS A 83 21.14 6.36 1.99
CA HIS A 83 20.16 7.16 2.72
C HIS A 83 18.77 7.07 2.08
N LEU A 84 18.64 7.18 0.75
CA LEU A 84 17.34 7.13 0.06
C LEU A 84 16.68 5.75 0.12
N GLU A 85 17.47 4.68 0.16
CA GLU A 85 17.01 3.29 0.29
C GLU A 85 16.65 2.92 1.73
N ASN A 86 17.43 3.39 2.71
CA ASN A 86 17.33 2.94 4.11
C ASN A 86 16.65 3.96 5.02
N SER A 87 16.55 5.22 4.60
CA SER A 87 15.94 6.28 5.41
C SER A 87 14.51 6.50 4.98
N PHE A 88 13.63 6.41 5.97
CA PHE A 88 12.18 6.52 5.81
C PHE A 88 11.69 7.98 5.83
N CYS A 89 12.60 8.95 5.78
CA CYS A 89 12.33 10.34 6.13
C CYS A 89 11.19 10.98 5.34
N LEU A 90 10.82 10.42 4.19
CA LEU A 90 9.80 10.97 3.30
C LEU A 90 8.90 9.88 2.67
N GLN A 91 8.87 8.67 3.26
CA GLN A 91 7.95 7.63 2.78
C GLN A 91 6.54 7.94 3.26
N VAL A 92 5.62 8.06 2.30
CA VAL A 92 4.19 8.20 2.56
C VAL A 92 3.61 6.80 2.80
N VAL A 93 2.92 6.62 3.92
CA VAL A 93 2.28 5.38 4.34
C VAL A 93 0.81 5.62 4.70
N LYS A 94 -0.03 4.62 4.45
CA LYS A 94 -1.42 4.65 4.91
C LYS A 94 -1.50 4.45 6.42
N CYS A 95 -2.53 5.02 7.05
CA CYS A 95 -2.80 4.79 8.46
C CYS A 95 -3.05 3.30 8.75
N LEU A 96 -2.54 2.81 9.88
CA LEU A 96 -2.76 1.44 10.35
C LEU A 96 -4.26 1.12 10.58
N PHE A 97 -5.10 2.15 10.74
CA PHE A 97 -6.54 2.01 10.91
C PHE A 97 -7.33 2.15 9.59
N GLU A 98 -6.68 2.12 8.43
CA GLU A 98 -7.36 2.07 7.11
C GLU A 98 -8.43 0.97 7.05
N PRO A 99 -8.20 -0.29 7.50
CA PRO A 99 -9.22 -1.33 7.43
C PRO A 99 -10.49 -1.02 8.24
N PHE A 100 -10.41 -0.09 9.19
CA PHE A 100 -11.53 0.37 10.01
C PHE A 100 -12.15 1.67 9.48
N GLY A 101 -11.60 2.27 8.41
CA GLY A 101 -12.13 3.46 7.74
C GLY A 101 -11.30 4.73 7.93
N CYS A 102 -10.08 4.67 8.48
CA CYS A 102 -9.20 5.83 8.52
C CYS A 102 -8.45 6.00 7.19
N ASN A 103 -8.89 6.96 6.37
CA ASN A 103 -8.29 7.21 5.04
C ASN A 103 -7.06 8.14 5.08
N TYR A 104 -6.54 8.43 6.27
CA TYR A 104 -5.40 9.33 6.41
C TYR A 104 -4.13 8.69 5.84
N THR A 105 -3.40 9.47 5.06
CA THR A 105 -2.10 9.08 4.51
C THR A 105 -1.07 10.04 5.09
N CYS A 106 -0.03 9.50 5.72
CA CYS A 106 0.92 10.29 6.48
C CYS A 106 2.36 9.90 6.15
N LEU A 107 3.30 10.79 6.43
CA LEU A 107 4.71 10.40 6.40
C LEU A 107 4.97 9.39 7.52
N LYS A 108 5.78 8.38 7.25
CA LYS A 108 6.14 7.35 8.24
C LYS A 108 6.72 7.96 9.53
N SER A 109 7.39 9.10 9.41
CA SER A 109 7.95 9.89 10.50
C SER A 109 6.91 10.52 11.43
N ILE A 110 5.78 11.01 10.91
CA ILE A 110 4.68 11.60 11.71
C ILE A 110 3.59 10.59 12.05
N THR A 111 3.76 9.32 11.68
CA THR A 111 2.74 8.30 11.92
C THR A 111 2.40 8.20 13.40
N GLN A 112 3.40 8.29 14.30
CA GLN A 112 3.16 8.27 15.74
C GLN A 112 2.31 9.46 16.20
N ASP A 113 2.62 10.67 15.76
CA ASP A 113 1.87 11.88 16.12
C ASP A 113 0.42 11.81 15.64
N HIS A 114 0.21 11.33 14.40
CA HIS A 114 -1.12 11.07 13.87
C HIS A 114 -1.87 10.05 14.75
N LEU A 115 -1.24 8.92 15.08
CA LEU A 115 -1.85 7.87 15.89
C LEU A 115 -2.24 8.36 17.29
N ILE A 116 -1.38 9.15 17.93
CA ILE A 116 -1.61 9.72 19.27
C ILE A 116 -2.73 10.76 19.21
N SER A 117 -2.64 11.73 18.30
CA SER A 117 -3.59 12.84 18.20
C SER A 117 -4.99 12.37 17.77
N ASN A 118 -5.07 11.25 17.04
CA ASN A 118 -6.33 10.69 16.55
C ASN A 118 -6.74 9.40 17.29
N MET A 119 -6.15 9.12 18.46
CA MET A 119 -6.40 7.87 19.19
C MET A 119 -7.89 7.63 19.48
N GLN A 120 -8.62 8.68 19.87
CA GLN A 120 -10.06 8.59 20.14
C GLN A 120 -10.87 8.25 18.88
N LEU A 121 -10.52 8.88 17.75
CA LEU A 121 -11.15 8.58 16.45
C LEU A 121 -10.89 7.12 16.07
N HIS A 122 -9.63 6.67 16.16
CA HIS A 122 -9.27 5.29 15.87
C HIS A 122 -10.01 4.29 16.77
N PHE A 123 -10.12 4.58 18.07
CA PHE A 123 -10.87 3.74 19.00
C PHE A 123 -12.36 3.67 18.62
N ASN A 124 -12.98 4.80 18.28
CA ASN A 124 -14.38 4.83 17.85
C ASN A 124 -14.62 4.02 16.57
N LEU A 125 -13.69 4.08 15.60
CA LEU A 125 -13.76 3.26 14.39
C LEU A 125 -13.71 1.76 14.73
N VAL A 126 -12.80 1.34 15.59
CA VAL A 126 -12.69 -0.05 16.03
C VAL A 126 -13.95 -0.51 16.77
N ILE A 127 -14.48 0.29 17.70
CA ILE A 127 -15.70 -0.03 18.44
C ILE A 127 -16.91 -0.13 17.50
N LYS A 128 -17.02 0.77 16.52
CA LYS A 128 -18.09 0.70 15.51
C LYS A 128 -18.02 -0.59 14.71
N SER A 129 -16.83 -0.95 14.21
CA SER A 129 -16.64 -2.21 13.48
C SER A 129 -16.89 -3.44 14.35
N PHE A 130 -16.46 -3.41 15.61
CA PHE A 130 -16.69 -4.50 16.57
C PHE A 130 -18.19 -4.69 16.87
N ASN A 131 -18.93 -3.60 17.07
CA ASN A 131 -20.37 -3.66 17.32
C ASN A 131 -21.13 -4.20 16.10
N ALA A 132 -20.77 -3.75 14.88
CA ALA A 132 -21.34 -4.28 13.65
C ALA A 132 -21.06 -5.79 13.51
N LEU A 133 -19.82 -6.21 13.79
CA LEU A 133 -19.47 -7.63 13.77
C LEU A 133 -20.28 -8.44 14.79
N LYS A 134 -20.43 -7.93 16.02
CA LYS A 134 -21.23 -8.57 17.07
C LYS A 134 -22.70 -8.73 16.65
N GLN A 135 -23.28 -7.69 16.05
CA GLN A 135 -24.65 -7.73 15.52
C GLN A 135 -24.79 -8.77 14.40
N ASN A 136 -23.85 -8.80 13.45
CA ASN A 136 -23.86 -9.79 12.38
C ASN A 136 -23.77 -11.23 12.91
N ILE A 137 -22.90 -11.48 13.90
CA ILE A 137 -22.79 -12.80 14.54
C ILE A 137 -24.11 -13.21 15.20
N GLN A 138 -24.77 -12.29 15.92
CA GLN A 138 -26.06 -12.57 16.55
C GLN A 138 -27.13 -12.88 15.52
N GLN A 139 -27.21 -12.10 14.44
CA GLN A 139 -28.14 -12.34 13.33
C GLN A 139 -27.91 -13.72 12.70
N TYR A 140 -26.65 -14.08 12.39
CA TYR A 140 -26.35 -15.40 11.84
C TYR A 140 -26.71 -16.53 12.81
N GLN A 141 -26.51 -16.35 14.11
CA GLN A 141 -26.93 -17.35 15.11
C GLN A 141 -28.45 -17.55 15.16
N GLU A 142 -29.23 -16.48 15.03
CA GLU A 142 -30.69 -16.54 14.96
C GLU A 142 -31.16 -17.23 13.68
N GLU A 143 -30.55 -16.92 12.55
CA GLU A 143 -30.86 -17.52 11.26
C GLU A 143 -30.56 -19.03 11.25
N ILE A 144 -29.41 -19.44 11.80
CA ILE A 144 -29.05 -20.85 11.97
C ILE A 144 -30.09 -21.58 12.84
N LYS A 145 -30.54 -20.98 13.95
CA LYS A 145 -31.59 -21.58 14.80
C LYS A 145 -32.89 -21.77 14.04
N LYS A 146 -33.32 -20.77 13.26
CA LYS A 146 -34.55 -20.82 12.46
C LYS A 146 -34.48 -21.93 11.40
N LEU A 147 -33.37 -21.99 10.66
CA LEU A 147 -33.14 -23.02 9.64
C LEU A 147 -33.09 -24.43 10.25
N ASN A 148 -32.52 -24.57 11.45
CA ASN A 148 -32.51 -25.86 12.15
C ASN A 148 -33.91 -26.32 12.55
N LEU A 149 -34.75 -25.43 13.07
CA LEU A 149 -36.15 -25.75 13.40
C LEU A 149 -36.95 -26.13 12.16
N GLU A 150 -36.77 -25.40 11.06
CA GLU A 150 -37.43 -25.69 9.80
C GLU A 150 -37.01 -27.05 9.22
N ASN A 151 -35.71 -27.36 9.27
CA ASN A 151 -35.19 -28.67 8.88
C ASN A 151 -35.79 -29.81 9.71
N GLU A 152 -35.93 -29.65 11.03
CA GLU A 152 -36.56 -30.66 11.88
C GLU A 152 -38.05 -30.83 11.57
N ARG A 153 -38.78 -29.72 11.33
CA ARG A 153 -40.20 -29.78 10.91
C ARG A 153 -40.35 -30.56 9.60
N LEU A 154 -39.54 -30.24 8.59
CA LEU A 154 -39.56 -30.91 7.30
C LEU A 154 -39.21 -32.41 7.43
N LYS A 155 -38.25 -32.77 8.29
CA LYS A 155 -37.94 -34.18 8.58
C LYS A 155 -39.13 -34.93 9.16
N VAL A 156 -39.90 -34.30 10.06
CA VAL A 156 -41.11 -34.91 10.64
C VAL A 156 -42.20 -35.06 9.59
N GLU A 157 -42.44 -34.03 8.78
CA GLU A 157 -43.43 -34.06 7.70
C GLU A 157 -43.13 -35.17 6.68
N LEU A 158 -41.87 -35.34 6.28
CA LEU A 158 -41.44 -36.41 5.38
C LEU A 158 -41.70 -37.80 5.98
N LYS A 159 -41.39 -38.01 7.27
CA LYS A 159 -41.67 -39.27 7.97
C LYS A 159 -43.17 -39.58 8.02
N LEU A 160 -44.00 -38.57 8.29
CA LEU A 160 -45.46 -38.74 8.34
C LEU A 160 -46.04 -39.05 6.97
N LYS A 161 -45.53 -38.41 5.91
CA LYS A 161 -45.96 -38.67 4.54
C LYS A 161 -45.61 -40.09 4.09
N GLY A 162 -44.37 -40.54 4.33
CA GLY A 162 -43.97 -41.93 4.03
C GLY A 162 -44.86 -42.97 4.71
N LYS A 163 -45.19 -42.78 6.00
CA LYS A 163 -46.11 -43.69 6.72
C LYS A 163 -47.54 -43.69 6.17
N LYS A 164 -48.02 -42.54 5.67
CA LYS A 164 -49.35 -42.46 5.02
C LYS A 164 -49.34 -43.21 3.69
N ASP A 165 -48.30 -43.04 2.90
CA ASP A 165 -48.15 -43.69 1.59
C ASP A 165 -48.04 -45.22 1.74
N GLU A 166 -47.29 -45.71 2.74
CA GLU A 166 -47.21 -47.13 3.09
C GLU A 166 -48.57 -47.71 3.51
N LYS A 167 -49.31 -46.97 4.36
CA LYS A 167 -50.63 -47.41 4.81
C LYS A 167 -51.63 -47.49 3.65
N GLN A 168 -51.61 -46.51 2.75
CA GLN A 168 -52.46 -46.51 1.56
C GLN A 168 -52.13 -47.67 0.61
N GLN A 169 -50.85 -48.00 0.42
CA GLN A 169 -50.45 -49.18 -0.37
C GLN A 169 -50.93 -50.49 0.25
N LEU A 170 -50.84 -50.64 1.57
CA LEU A 170 -51.33 -51.82 2.30
C LEU A 170 -52.85 -51.98 2.17
N GLU A 171 -53.61 -50.89 2.31
CA GLU A 171 -55.07 -50.89 2.14
C GLU A 171 -55.48 -51.19 0.71
N GLN A 172 -54.72 -50.74 -0.29
CA GLN A 172 -54.97 -51.04 -1.70
C GLN A 172 -54.68 -52.52 -2.02
N ASN A 173 -53.53 -53.03 -1.58
CA ASN A 173 -53.14 -54.43 -1.80
C ASN A 173 -54.11 -55.42 -1.15
N GLN A 174 -54.74 -55.06 -0.01
CA GLN A 174 -55.76 -55.90 0.62
C GLN A 174 -57.08 -55.94 -0.16
N LYS A 175 -57.43 -54.88 -0.89
CA LYS A 175 -58.63 -54.84 -1.74
C LYS A 175 -58.47 -55.64 -3.02
N ASP A 176 -57.25 -55.76 -3.54
CA ASP A 176 -56.97 -56.49 -4.78
C ASP A 176 -56.91 -58.03 -4.57
N ILE A 177 -56.99 -58.52 -3.32
CA ILE A 177 -56.92 -59.95 -2.96
C ILE A 177 -58.33 -60.56 -2.70
N LEU A 178 -59.40 -59.74 -2.67
CA LEU A 178 -60.81 -60.14 -2.48
C LEU A 178 -61.59 -60.10 -3.80
#